data_AF-A0A4S0Q8D4-F1
#
_entry.id   AF-A0A4S0Q8D4-F1
#
_cell.length_a   1.000
_cell.length_b   1.000
_cell.length_c   1.000
_cell.angle_alpha   90.00
_cell.angle_beta   90.00
_cell.angle_gamma   90.00
#
_symmetry.space_group_name_H-M   'P 1'
#
loop_
_entity.id
_entity.type
_entity.pdbx_description
1 polymer ?
#
loop_
_entity_poly.entity_id
_entity_poly.type
_entity_poly.pdbx_seq_one_letter_code
_entity_poly.pdbx_strand_id
1 'polypeptide(L)'
;HKNDASDAEAICEAVTRPTMRFVPTKSEEQQSVLMLHRVRELLIRQRTMLVNALRGHLAELGIITRQGATGLSMLVALVEDEGHDLIPPLARSALFLL
;
A
#
# COMPACT_ATOMS: atom_id res chain seq x y z
N HIS A 1 16.35 9.15 14.65
CA HIS A 1 15.85 10.42 14.09
C HIS A 1 15.80 11.44 15.23
N LYS A 2 16.73 12.40 15.25
CA LYS A 2 16.93 13.40 16.31
C LYS A 2 17.23 14.77 15.66
N ASN A 3 16.38 15.18 14.72
CA ASN A 3 16.55 16.45 13.99
C ASN A 3 15.54 17.52 14.38
N ASP A 4 14.51 17.20 15.18
CA ASP A 4 13.42 18.12 15.49
C ASP A 4 13.89 19.47 16.06
N ALA A 5 14.96 19.48 16.87
CA ALA A 5 15.54 20.71 17.40
C ALA A 5 16.25 21.56 16.32
N SER A 6 17.00 20.91 15.43
CA SER A 6 17.69 21.57 14.32
C SER A 6 16.69 22.07 13.26
N ASP A 7 15.66 21.27 12.98
CA ASP A 7 14.58 21.63 12.06
C ASP A 7 13.78 22.82 12.63
N ALA A 8 13.52 22.85 13.94
CA ALA A 8 12.87 23.98 14.59
C ALA A 8 13.73 25.26 14.53
N GLU A 9 15.03 25.16 14.80
CA GLU A 9 15.97 26.29 14.70
C GLU A 9 16.05 26.84 13.27
N ALA A 10 16.15 25.94 12.27
CA ALA A 10 16.16 26.31 10.86
C ALA A 10 14.85 26.98 10.42
N ILE A 11 13.68 26.54 10.93
CA ILE A 11 12.38 27.19 10.66
C ILE A 11 12.35 28.59 11.26
N CYS A 12 12.77 28.75 12.52
CA CYS A 12 12.80 30.05 13.20
C CYS A 12 13.71 31.06 12.47
N GLU A 13 14.90 30.61 12.05
CA GLU A 13 15.84 31.40 11.29
C GLU A 13 15.32 31.73 9.87
N ALA A 14 14.60 30.81 9.21
CA ALA A 14 14.05 31.08 7.88
C ALA A 14 12.93 32.14 7.92
N VAL A 15 12.07 32.12 8.94
CA VAL A 15 10.95 33.06 9.10
C VAL A 15 11.40 34.52 9.19
N THR A 16 12.61 34.78 9.70
CA THR A 16 13.14 36.14 9.86
C THR A 16 13.86 36.69 8.62
N ARG A 17 14.11 35.86 7.59
CA ARG A 17 14.86 36.28 6.39
C ARG A 17 14.04 37.23 5.51
N PRO A 18 14.59 38.39 5.08
CA PRO A 18 13.87 39.35 4.22
C PRO A 18 13.40 38.77 2.88
N THR A 19 14.03 37.71 2.39
CA THR A 19 13.68 37.03 1.13
C THR A 19 12.72 35.85 1.33
N MET A 20 12.25 35.61 2.56
CA MET A 20 11.36 34.49 2.88
C MET A 20 10.02 34.63 2.14
N ARG A 21 9.59 33.57 1.48
CA ARG A 21 8.32 33.51 0.75
C ARG A 21 7.36 32.57 1.49
N PHE A 22 6.31 33.14 2.08
CA PHE A 22 5.25 32.35 2.69
C PHE A 22 4.37 31.71 1.60
N VAL A 23 4.12 30.41 1.73
CA VAL A 23 3.15 29.70 0.89
C VAL A 23 1.77 29.91 1.50
N PRO A 24 0.73 30.24 0.73
CA PRO A 24 -0.62 30.35 1.25
C PRO A 24 -1.07 29.03 1.87
N THR A 25 -1.91 29.11 2.90
CA THR A 25 -2.60 27.94 3.44
C THR A 25 -3.42 27.29 2.33
N LYS A 26 -3.31 25.96 2.21
CA LYS A 26 -4.08 25.21 1.21
C LYS A 26 -5.56 25.40 1.47
N SER A 27 -6.33 25.66 0.42
CA SER A 27 -7.79 25.62 0.54
C SER A 27 -8.24 24.18 0.86
N GLU A 28 -9.44 24.05 1.42
CA GLU A 28 -10.05 22.74 1.68
C GLU A 28 -10.13 21.88 0.40
N GLU A 29 -10.41 22.51 -0.74
CA GLU A 29 -10.42 21.85 -2.04
C GLU A 29 -9.04 21.30 -2.43
N GLN A 30 -7.99 22.11 -2.30
CA GLN A 30 -6.61 21.67 -2.57
C GLN A 30 -6.17 20.55 -1.62
N GLN A 31 -6.55 20.65 -0.34
CA GLN A 31 -6.28 19.61 0.64
C GLN A 31 -7.03 18.30 0.32
N SER A 32 -8.27 18.40 -0.13
CA SER A 32 -9.10 17.25 -0.53
C SER A 32 -8.52 16.50 -1.74
N VAL A 33 -8.03 17.22 -2.76
CA VAL A 33 -7.33 16.59 -3.90
C VAL A 33 -6.06 15.86 -3.43
N LEU A 34 -5.29 16.46 -2.51
CA LEU A 34 -4.11 15.81 -1.95
C LEU A 34 -4.47 14.55 -1.14
N MET A 35 -5.57 14.59 -0.39
CA MET A 35 -6.08 13.41 0.32
C MET A 35 -6.45 12.31 -0.65
N LEU A 36 -7.14 12.61 -1.76
CA LEU A 36 -7.47 11.64 -2.80
C LEU A 36 -6.21 10.94 -3.35
N HIS A 37 -5.16 11.69 -3.65
CA HIS A 37 -3.89 11.13 -4.13
C HIS A 37 -3.24 10.20 -3.11
N ARG A 38 -3.21 10.60 -1.82
CA ARG A 38 -2.64 9.79 -0.75
C ARG A 38 -3.44 8.51 -0.50
N VAL A 39 -4.76 8.59 -0.52
CA VAL A 39 -5.64 7.41 -0.39
C VAL A 39 -5.41 6.46 -1.55
N ARG A 40 -5.36 6.97 -2.79
CA ARG A 40 -5.05 6.16 -3.96
C ARG A 40 -3.70 5.47 -3.84
N GLU A 41 -2.67 6.19 -3.41
CA GLU A 41 -1.33 5.62 -3.21
C GLU A 41 -1.34 4.51 -2.14
N LEU A 42 -2.01 4.74 -1.01
CA LEU A 42 -2.18 3.74 0.05
C LEU A 42 -2.85 2.46 -0.48
N LEU A 43 -3.98 2.61 -1.19
CA LEU A 43 -4.74 1.48 -1.73
C LEU A 43 -3.93 0.71 -2.77
N ILE A 44 -3.14 1.37 -3.60
CA ILE A 44 -2.24 0.71 -4.56
C ILE A 44 -1.18 -0.12 -3.83
N ARG A 45 -0.58 0.43 -2.78
CA ARG A 45 0.41 -0.28 -1.95
C ARG A 45 -0.22 -1.49 -1.25
N GLN A 46 -1.39 -1.32 -0.63
CA GLN A 46 -2.13 -2.41 0.02
C GLN A 46 -2.50 -3.51 -0.98
N ARG A 47 -3.05 -3.16 -2.15
CA ARG A 47 -3.36 -4.13 -3.21
C ARG A 47 -2.13 -4.92 -3.62
N THR A 48 -1.00 -4.24 -3.82
CA THR A 48 0.26 -4.89 -4.21
C THR A 48 0.76 -5.83 -3.11
N MET A 49 0.67 -5.40 -1.85
CA MET A 49 1.03 -6.21 -0.68
C MET A 49 0.18 -7.48 -0.58
N LEU A 50 -1.14 -7.37 -0.69
CA LEU A 50 -2.07 -8.51 -0.62
C LEU A 50 -1.83 -9.50 -1.76
N VAL A 51 -1.63 -8.99 -2.98
CA VAL A 51 -1.29 -9.82 -4.14
C VAL A 51 0.03 -10.57 -3.95
N ASN A 52 1.03 -9.94 -3.34
CA ASN A 52 2.30 -10.59 -3.05
C ASN A 52 2.19 -11.61 -1.91
N ALA A 53 1.39 -11.32 -0.88
CA ALA A 53 1.12 -12.26 0.21
C ALA A 53 0.41 -13.52 -0.31
N LEU A 54 -0.65 -13.35 -1.10
CA LEU A 54 -1.37 -14.44 -1.75
C LEU A 54 -0.41 -15.33 -2.57
N ARG A 55 0.44 -14.72 -3.41
CA ARG A 55 1.44 -15.44 -4.19
C ARG A 55 2.47 -16.16 -3.32
N GLY A 56 2.95 -15.51 -2.26
CA GLY A 56 3.94 -16.09 -1.35
C GLY A 56 3.40 -17.34 -0.66
N HIS A 57 2.21 -17.25 -0.06
CA HIS A 57 1.59 -18.37 0.64
C HIS A 57 1.23 -19.52 -0.30
N LEU A 58 0.75 -19.24 -1.51
CA LEU A 58 0.47 -20.30 -2.49
C LEU A 58 1.78 -20.95 -3.01
N ALA A 59 2.86 -20.18 -3.13
CA ALA A 59 4.17 -20.73 -3.50
C ALA A 59 4.76 -21.66 -2.44
N GLU A 60 4.50 -21.42 -1.14
CA GLU A 60 4.88 -22.36 -0.06
C GLU A 60 4.19 -23.74 -0.21
N LEU A 61 3.03 -23.78 -0.86
CA LEU A 61 2.31 -25.00 -1.24
C LEU A 61 2.70 -25.55 -2.61
N GLY A 62 3.72 -24.97 -3.26
CA GLY A 62 4.19 -25.35 -4.60
C GLY A 62 3.33 -24.82 -5.76
N ILE A 63 2.35 -23.95 -5.48
CA ILE A 63 1.46 -23.38 -6.50
C ILE A 63 2.07 -22.07 -7.02
N ILE A 64 2.61 -22.11 -8.24
CA ILE A 64 3.31 -20.97 -8.85
C ILE A 64 2.63 -20.61 -10.18
N THR A 65 2.35 -19.32 -10.39
CA THR A 65 1.79 -18.81 -11.65
C THR A 65 2.64 -17.68 -12.24
N ARG A 66 2.38 -17.35 -13.51
CA ARG A 66 3.01 -16.20 -14.18
C ARG A 66 2.65 -14.91 -13.45
N GLN A 67 3.61 -13.97 -13.35
CA GLN A 67 3.30 -12.62 -12.90
C GLN A 67 2.30 -11.92 -13.84
N GLY A 68 1.50 -11.01 -13.26
CA GLY A 68 0.50 -10.22 -13.99
C GLY A 68 -0.94 -10.53 -13.59
N ALA A 69 -1.89 -9.85 -14.25
CA ALA A 69 -3.31 -9.93 -13.94
C ALA A 69 -3.88 -11.35 -14.16
N THR A 70 -3.58 -11.96 -15.30
CA THR A 70 -4.05 -13.31 -15.63
C THR A 70 -3.61 -14.35 -14.60
N GLY A 71 -2.34 -14.30 -14.18
CA GLY A 71 -1.83 -15.21 -13.15
C GLY A 71 -2.47 -14.99 -11.78
N LEU A 72 -2.78 -13.75 -11.42
CA LEU A 72 -3.54 -13.46 -10.20
C LEU A 72 -4.97 -14.01 -10.27
N SER A 73 -5.67 -13.80 -11.38
CA SER A 73 -7.04 -14.31 -11.57
C SER A 73 -7.10 -15.85 -11.44
N MET A 74 -6.10 -16.57 -11.96
CA MET A 74 -6.03 -18.02 -11.78
C MET A 74 -5.81 -18.43 -10.31
N LEU A 75 -4.96 -17.72 -9.58
CA LEU A 75 -4.74 -18.00 -8.15
C LEU A 75 -6.00 -17.75 -7.32
N VAL A 76 -6.71 -16.65 -7.60
CA VAL A 76 -7.98 -16.34 -6.92
C VAL A 76 -9.02 -17.42 -7.21
N ALA A 77 -9.19 -17.81 -8.48
CA ALA A 77 -10.12 -18.88 -8.85
C ALA A 77 -9.79 -20.21 -8.14
N LEU A 78 -8.51 -20.54 -7.98
CA LEU A 78 -8.09 -21.73 -7.25
C LEU A 78 -8.44 -21.67 -5.75
N VAL A 79 -8.30 -20.50 -5.12
CA VAL A 79 -8.69 -20.27 -3.71
C VAL A 79 -10.20 -20.29 -3.53
N GLU A 80 -10.97 -19.88 -4.54
CA GLU A 80 -12.44 -19.92 -4.54
C GLU A 80 -12.99 -21.34 -4.83
N ASP A 81 -12.21 -22.20 -5.50
CA ASP A 81 -12.62 -23.58 -5.79
C ASP A 81 -12.47 -24.50 -4.57
N GLU A 82 -13.54 -24.60 -3.78
CA GLU A 82 -13.64 -25.47 -2.60
C GLU A 82 -13.50 -26.97 -2.92
N GLY A 83 -13.70 -27.38 -4.17
CA GLY A 83 -13.58 -28.78 -4.61
C GLY A 83 -12.14 -29.23 -4.85
N HIS A 84 -11.17 -28.30 -4.78
CA HIS A 84 -9.79 -28.58 -5.12
C HIS A 84 -8.93 -28.90 -3.89
N ASP A 85 -8.40 -30.12 -3.81
CA ASP A 85 -7.59 -30.60 -2.67
C ASP A 85 -6.14 -30.06 -2.64
N LEU A 86 -5.79 -29.10 -3.51
CA LEU A 86 -4.42 -28.54 -3.57
C LEU A 86 -4.12 -27.59 -2.41
N ILE A 87 -5.16 -26.95 -1.84
CA ILE A 87 -5.01 -25.99 -0.76
C ILE A 87 -5.63 -26.58 0.51
N PRO A 88 -4.83 -26.83 1.56
CA PRO A 88 -5.35 -27.32 2.83
C PRO A 88 -6.46 -26.40 3.38
N PRO A 89 -7.54 -26.94 4.00
CA PRO A 89 -8.70 -26.15 4.39
C PRO A 89 -8.38 -24.93 5.25
N LEU A 90 -7.49 -25.07 6.23
CA LEU A 90 -7.08 -23.95 7.09
C LEU A 90 -6.33 -22.87 6.32
N ALA A 91 -5.46 -23.26 5.39
CA ALA A 91 -4.74 -22.32 4.53
C ALA A 91 -5.74 -21.57 3.63
N ARG A 92 -6.73 -22.27 3.06
CA ARG A 92 -7.79 -21.66 2.27
C ARG A 92 -8.56 -20.62 3.07
N SER A 93 -9.00 -20.96 4.29
CA SER A 93 -9.69 -20.00 5.18
C SER A 93 -8.82 -18.77 5.49
N ALA A 94 -7.52 -18.95 5.70
CA ALA A 94 -6.61 -17.83 5.93
C ALA A 94 -6.46 -16.94 4.67
N LEU A 95 -6.38 -17.54 3.48
CA LEU A 95 -6.26 -16.80 2.21
C LEU A 95 -7.52 -15.99 1.88
N PHE A 96 -8.71 -16.41 2.33
CA PHE A 96 -9.95 -15.63 2.20
C PHE A 96 -9.99 -14.36 3.07
N LEU A 97 -9.05 -14.20 4.01
CA LEU A 97 -8.93 -12.99 4.83
C LEU A 97 -8.04 -11.91 4.17
N LEU A 98 -7.39 -12.23 3.04
CA LEU A 98 -6.58 -11.31 2.23
C LEU A 98 -7.45 -10.56 1.22
#